data_AF-A0AAW2RCI7-F1
#
_entry.id   AF-A0AAW2RCI7-F1
#
_cell.length_a   1.000
_cell.length_b   1.000
_cell.length_c   1.000
_cell.angle_alpha   90.00
_cell.angle_beta   90.00
_cell.angle_gamma   90.00
#
_symmetry.space_group_name_H-M   'P 1'
#
loop_
_entity.id
_entity.type
_entity.pdbx_description
1 polymer ?
#
loop_
_entity_poly.entity_id
_entity_poly.type
_entity_poly.pdbx_seq_one_letter_code
_entity_poly.pdbx_strand_id
1 'polypeptide(L)' 'MTIAEKQQLRRLIQNLPPRNLECVVEIIGHNKLSEKSSCDEVHVDLDKEDNVTLWRLYFYVTAYKLSQSEAEK' A
#
# COMPACT_ATOMS: atom_id res chain seq x y z
N MET A 1 13.44 1.21 4.08
CA MET A 1 13.14 2.18 3.01
C MET A 1 13.57 3.56 3.45
N THR A 2 14.23 4.29 2.56
CA THR A 2 14.59 5.71 2.75
C THR A 2 13.34 6.60 2.67
N ILE A 3 13.46 7.85 3.13
CA ILE A 3 12.35 8.82 3.08
C ILE A 3 11.87 9.02 1.64
N ALA A 4 12.78 9.11 0.67
CA ALA A 4 12.44 9.25 -0.74
C ALA A 4 11.64 8.04 -1.28
N GLU A 5 12.04 6.82 -0.91
CA GLU A 5 11.33 5.59 -1.31
C GLU A 5 9.93 5.54 -0.70
N LYS A 6 9.76 5.95 0.57
CA LYS A 6 8.43 6.03 1.21
C LYS A 6 7.53 7.06 0.52
N GLN A 7 8.07 8.22 0.16
CA GLN A 7 7.32 9.25 -0.58
C GLN A 7 6.89 8.74 -1.97
N GLN A 8 7.77 8.01 -2.66
CA GLN A 8 7.40 7.36 -3.92
C GLN A 8 6.30 6.31 -3.70
N LEU A 9 6.44 5.44 -2.71
CA LEU A 9 5.45 4.42 -2.37
C LEU A 9 4.08 5.04 -2.08
N ARG A 10 4.02 6.13 -1.32
CA ARG A 10 2.78 6.88 -1.07
C ARG A 10 2.08 7.30 -2.35
N ARG A 11 2.82 7.88 -3.31
CA ARG A 11 2.26 8.29 -4.60
C ARG A 11 1.76 7.08 -5.37
N LEU A 12 2.51 5.98 -5.37
CA LEU A 12 2.09 4.77 -6.08
C LEU A 12 0.80 4.19 -5.50
N ILE A 13 0.66 4.16 -4.17
CA ILE A 13 -0.57 3.71 -3.49
C ILE A 13 -1.76 4.62 -3.86
N GLN A 14 -1.58 5.94 -3.84
CA GLN A 14 -2.64 6.90 -4.20
C GLN A 14 -3.14 6.78 -5.65
N ASN A 15 -2.34 6.17 -6.54
CA ASN A 15 -2.71 5.93 -7.94
C ASN A 15 -3.36 4.55 -8.17
N LEU A 16 -3.55 3.75 -7.12
CA LEU A 16 -4.21 2.46 -7.24
C LEU A 16 -5.72 2.62 -7.35
N PRO A 17 -6.41 1.74 -8.09
CA PRO A 17 -7.86 1.71 -8.06
C PRO A 17 -8.38 1.29 -6.67
N PRO A 18 -9.61 1.65 -6.29
CA PRO A 18 -10.18 1.36 -4.98
C PRO A 18 -10.08 -0.10 -4.55
N ARG A 19 -10.30 -1.04 -5.48
CA ARG A 19 -10.18 -2.48 -5.23
C ARG A 19 -8.78 -2.90 -4.74
N ASN A 20 -7.73 -2.25 -5.20
CA ASN A 20 -6.36 -2.55 -4.78
C ASN A 20 -5.97 -1.81 -3.50
N LEU A 21 -6.66 -0.72 -3.16
CA LEU A 21 -6.51 -0.05 -1.87
C LEU A 21 -7.00 -0.94 -0.73
N GLU A 22 -8.06 -1.73 -0.93
CA GLU A 22 -8.51 -2.74 0.05
C GLU A 22 -7.39 -3.72 0.39
N CYS A 23 -6.68 -4.26 -0.61
CA CYS A 23 -5.54 -5.14 -0.38
C CYS A 23 -4.38 -4.43 0.35
N VAL A 24 -4.14 -3.14 0.08
CA VAL A 24 -3.14 -2.35 0.83
C VAL A 24 -3.52 -2.26 2.30
N VAL A 25 -4.80 -2.02 2.60
CA VAL A 25 -5.33 -2.00 3.98
C VAL A 25 -5.17 -3.37 4.63
N GLU A 26 -5.42 -4.47 3.92
CA GLU A 26 -5.21 -5.82 4.45
C GLU A 26 -3.74 -6.10 4.79
N ILE A 27 -2.80 -5.69 3.93
CA ILE A 27 -1.36 -5.88 4.16
C ILE A 27 -0.89 -5.16 5.43
N ILE A 28 -1.43 -3.96 5.68
CA ILE A 28 -1.08 -3.13 6.84
C ILE A 28 -1.84 -3.63 8.10
N GLY A 29 -3.13 -3.92 7.95
CA GLY A 29 -4.01 -4.39 9.01
C GLY A 29 -3.66 -5.78 9.53
N HIS A 30 -3.08 -6.66 8.71
CA HIS A 30 -2.59 -7.97 9.17
C HIS A 30 -1.49 -7.88 10.25
N ASN A 31 -0.78 -6.76 10.34
CA ASN A 31 0.19 -6.49 11.41
C ASN A 31 -0.42 -5.76 12.62
N LYS A 32 -1.63 -5.21 12.48
CA LYS A 32 -2.41 -4.54 13.54
C LYS A 32 -3.79 -5.19 13.67
N LEU A 33 -3.84 -6.37 14.28
CA LEU A 33 -5.09 -6.83 14.89
C LEU A 33 -5.57 -5.74 15.86
N SER A 34 -6.77 -5.18 15.65
CA SER A 34 -7.36 -4.03 16.36
C SER A 34 -6.93 -2.69 15.73
N GLU A 35 -7.78 -1.90 15.09
CA GLU A 35 -9.13 -1.48 15.44
C GLU A 35 -9.96 -1.29 14.16
N LYS A 36 -11.13 -1.94 14.10
CA LYS A 36 -12.16 -1.59 13.12
C LYS A 36 -12.76 -0.25 13.51
N SER A 37 -12.12 0.84 13.10
CA SER A 37 -12.75 2.15 13.11
C SER A 37 -13.78 2.18 12.00
N SER A 38 -15.04 2.44 12.37
CA SER A 38 -16.22 2.53 11.51
C SER A 38 -16.23 3.75 10.59
N CYS A 39 -15.06 4.13 10.08
CA CYS A 39 -14.86 5.28 9.22
C CYS A 39 -14.36 4.75 7.89
N ASP A 40 -15.03 5.10 6.79
CA ASP A 40 -14.69 4.73 5.40
C ASP A 40 -13.28 5.16 4.95
N GLU A 41 -12.47 5.75 5.84
CA GLU A 41 -11.19 6.36 5.55
C GLU A 41 -10.08 5.75 6.43
N VAL A 42 -9.19 4.97 5.81
CA VAL A 42 -8.03 4.39 6.48
C VAL A 42 -6.86 5.35 6.38
N HIS A 43 -6.45 5.93 7.52
CA HIS A 43 -5.23 6.74 7.59
C HIS A 43 -4.00 5.86 7.81
N VAL A 44 -3.18 5.70 6.78
CA VAL A 44 -1.92 4.95 6.85
C VAL A 44 -0.74 5.89 7.08
N ASP A 45 -0.04 5.71 8.19
CA ASP A 45 1.21 6.42 8.47
C ASP A 45 2.43 5.55 8.12
N LEU A 46 2.91 5.68 6.87
CA LEU A 46 4.08 4.92 6.37
C LEU A 46 5.37 5.19 7.15
N ASP A 47 5.43 6.25 7.96
CA ASP A 47 6.60 6.52 8.79
C ASP A 47 6.63 5.69 10.06
N LYS A 48 5.47 5.19 10.52
CA LYS A 48 5.33 4.31 11.68
C LYS A 48 5.34 2.82 11.34
N GLU A 49 5.24 2.47 10.06
CA GLU A 49 5.20 1.08 9.62
C GLU A 49 6.61 0.45 9.56
N ASP A 50 6.66 -0.86 9.82
CA ASP A 50 7.89 -1.64 9.73
C ASP A 50 8.42 -1.73 8.29
N ASN A 51 9.75 -1.81 8.16
CA ASN A 51 10.41 -1.98 6.87
C ASN A 51 9.88 -3.19 6.09
N VAL A 52 9.50 -4.27 6.77
CA VAL A 52 8.93 -5.47 6.14
C VAL A 52 7.58 -5.16 5.49
N THR A 53 6.69 -4.47 6.19
CA THR A 53 5.38 -4.03 5.69
C THR A 53 5.56 -3.10 4.49
N LEU A 54 6.45 -2.12 4.61
CA LEU A 54 6.72 -1.16 3.55
C LEU A 54 7.24 -1.84 2.27
N TRP A 55 8.14 -2.82 2.38
CA TRP A 55 8.62 -3.58 1.22
C TRP A 55 7.55 -4.48 0.61
N ARG A 56 6.68 -5.10 1.43
CA ARG A 56 5.53 -5.88 0.93
C ARG A 56 4.58 -5.01 0.12
N LEU A 57 4.26 -3.82 0.63
CA LEU A 57 3.46 -2.83 -0.09
C LEU A 57 4.14 -2.44 -1.41
N TYR A 58 5.41 -2.08 -1.37
CA TYR A 58 6.15 -1.70 -2.57
C TYR A 58 6.12 -2.80 -3.64
N PHE A 59 6.36 -4.04 -3.25
CA PHE A 59 6.33 -5.18 -4.16
C PHE A 59 4.94 -5.37 -4.78
N TYR A 60 3.90 -5.37 -3.95
CA TYR A 60 2.51 -5.50 -4.41
C TYR A 60 2.14 -4.42 -5.44
N VAL A 61 2.43 -3.16 -5.13
CA VAL A 61 2.08 -2.04 -6.02
C VAL A 61 2.88 -2.08 -7.31
N THR A 62 4.16 -2.44 -7.23
CA THR A 62 5.02 -2.56 -8.43
C THR A 62 4.57 -3.71 -9.33
N ALA A 63 4.26 -4.87 -8.74
CA ALA A 63 3.75 -6.03 -9.48
C ALA A 63 2.40 -5.72 -10.15
N TYR A 64 1.51 -4.99 -9.45
CA TYR A 64 0.26 -4.52 -10.05
C TYR A 64 0.53 -3.63 -11.28
N LYS A 65 1.41 -2.62 -11.15
CA LYS A 65 1.73 -1.73 -12.27
C LYS A 65 2.34 -2.48 -13.46
N LEU A 66 3.19 -3.47 -13.19
CA LEU A 66 3.75 -4.32 -14.24
C LEU A 66 2.64 -5.09 -14.98
N SER A 67 1.72 -5.72 -14.24
CA SER A 67 0.59 -6.45 -14.82
C SER A 67 -0.35 -5.57 -15.65
N GLN A 68 -0.52 -4.29 -15.28
CA GLN A 68 -1.28 -3.32 -16.07
C GLN A 68 -0.56 -2.98 -17.38
N SER A 69 0.76 -2.77 -17.32
CA SER A 69 1.56 -2.45 -18.51
C SER A 69 1.67 -3.61 -19.52
N GLU A 70 1.55 -4.86 -19.06
CA GLU A 70 1.50 -6.03 -19.93
C GLU A 70 0.12 -6.25 -20.56
N ALA A 71 -0.96 -5.78 -19.91
CA ALA A 71 -2.32 -5.89 -20.42
C ALA A 71 -2.66 -4.85 -21.51
N GLU A 72 -1.89 -3.77 -21.61
CA GLU A 72 -2.04 -2.72 -22.64
C GLU A 72 -1.22 -2.99 -23.93
N LYS A 73 -0.57 -4.15 -24.04
CA LYS A 73 0.34 -4.50 -25.13
C LYS A 73 -0.24 -5.60 -26.02
#